data_AF-A0A7S0UBJ3-F1
#
_entry.id   AF-A0A7S0UBJ3-F1
#
_cell.length_a   1.000
_cell.length_b   1.000
_cell.length_c   1.000
_cell.angle_alpha   90.00
_cell.angle_beta   90.00
_cell.angle_gamma   90.00
#
_symmetry.space_group_name_H-M   'P 1'
#
loop_
_entity.id
_entity.type
_entity.pdbx_description
1 polymer ?
#
loop_
_entity_poly.entity_id
_entity_poly.type
_entity_poly.pdbx_seq_one_letter_code
_entity_poly.pdbx_strand_id
1 'polypeptide(L)'
;LFLLYSMDHLYDASEPGRLASPGIDIIGMAWPQIVVVSVLGSLCLRTRTFNWVVWFFIIGSILATYLVIIVLDDLFCPDPVEPVVSCGVSITPTITGLRPWLLLFVSVVAALLPEGVWHYFERNYFPSEWMKVQVVEKQKGLEVLRTRFQ
;
A
#
# COMPACT_ATOMS: atom_id res chain seq x y z
N LEU A 1 -18.12 5.40 -10.30
CA LEU A 1 -18.80 4.68 -11.40
C LEU A 1 -18.28 3.25 -11.56
N PHE A 2 -16.98 3.03 -11.79
CA PHE A 2 -16.42 1.67 -11.87
C PHE A 2 -16.64 0.85 -10.57
N LEU A 3 -16.49 1.47 -9.40
CA LEU A 3 -16.75 0.85 -8.08
C LEU A 3 -18.22 0.47 -7.81
N LEU A 4 -19.19 1.17 -8.43
CA LEU A 4 -20.62 0.82 -8.36
C LEU A 4 -20.93 -0.28 -9.37
N TYR A 5 -20.32 -0.21 -10.55
CA TYR A 5 -20.49 -1.20 -11.62
C TYR A 5 -19.93 -2.60 -11.25
N SER A 6 -18.88 -2.67 -10.42
CA SER A 6 -18.35 -3.95 -9.93
C SER A 6 -19.13 -4.53 -8.75
N MET A 7 -19.93 -3.74 -8.03
CA MET A 7 -20.82 -4.24 -6.96
C MET A 7 -22.09 -4.89 -7.52
N ASP A 8 -22.66 -4.34 -8.61
CA ASP A 8 -23.88 -4.88 -9.23
C ASP A 8 -23.67 -6.23 -9.93
N HIS A 9 -22.43 -6.57 -10.31
CA HIS A 9 -22.09 -7.88 -10.89
C HIS A 9 -21.69 -8.94 -9.85
N LEU A 10 -21.65 -8.61 -8.56
CA LEU A 10 -21.30 -9.54 -7.49
C LEU A 10 -22.48 -10.37 -6.96
N TYR A 11 -23.71 -9.88 -7.17
CA TYR A 11 -24.93 -10.56 -6.74
C TYR A 11 -25.56 -11.28 -7.93
N ASP A 12 -25.36 -12.60 -7.99
CA ASP A 12 -26.14 -13.45 -8.90
C ASP A 12 -27.57 -13.51 -8.36
N ALA A 13 -28.48 -12.74 -8.97
CA ALA A 13 -29.85 -12.54 -8.50
C ALA A 13 -30.71 -13.84 -8.56
N SER A 14 -30.16 -14.95 -9.08
CA SER A 14 -30.84 -16.25 -9.15
C SER A 14 -30.63 -17.17 -7.94
N GLU A 15 -29.59 -16.97 -7.12
CA GLU A 15 -29.30 -17.83 -5.96
C GLU A 15 -28.82 -17.02 -4.73
N PRO A 16 -29.70 -16.58 -3.82
CA PRO A 16 -29.28 -15.91 -2.59
C PRO A 16 -28.44 -16.86 -1.74
N GLY A 17 -27.13 -16.64 -1.68
CA GLY A 17 -26.19 -17.43 -0.86
C GLY A 17 -25.00 -18.04 -1.61
N ARG A 18 -24.92 -17.94 -2.94
CA ARG A 18 -23.77 -18.44 -3.69
C ARG A 18 -22.84 -17.29 -4.09
N LEU A 19 -21.75 -17.13 -3.33
CA LEU A 19 -20.69 -16.16 -3.62
C LEU A 19 -20.09 -16.39 -5.01
N ALA A 20 -20.07 -15.33 -5.81
CA ALA A 20 -19.46 -15.30 -7.13
C ALA A 20 -17.95 -15.54 -7.00
N SER A 21 -17.49 -16.77 -7.24
CA SER A 21 -16.09 -17.18 -7.46
C SER A 21 -15.06 -16.76 -6.39
N PRO A 22 -14.30 -17.70 -5.80
CA PRO A 22 -13.29 -17.40 -4.76
C PRO A 22 -12.18 -16.43 -5.19
N GLY A 23 -12.05 -16.11 -6.49
CA GLY A 23 -11.11 -15.11 -6.99
C GLY A 23 -11.53 -13.66 -6.77
N ILE A 24 -12.84 -13.37 -6.68
CA ILE A 24 -13.36 -12.00 -6.53
C ILE A 24 -13.18 -11.51 -5.09
N ASP A 25 -13.36 -12.39 -4.12
CA ASP A 25 -13.18 -12.09 -2.69
C ASP A 25 -11.73 -11.69 -2.37
N ILE A 26 -10.75 -12.40 -2.97
CA ILE A 26 -9.32 -12.10 -2.80
C ILE A 26 -8.97 -10.71 -3.34
N ILE A 27 -9.53 -10.32 -4.49
CA ILE A 27 -9.30 -9.00 -5.08
C ILE A 27 -9.95 -7.91 -4.23
N GLY A 28 -11.16 -8.17 -3.72
CA GLY A 28 -11.88 -7.27 -2.81
C GLY A 28 -11.10 -6.95 -1.54
N MET A 29 -10.40 -7.94 -0.97
CA MET A 29 -9.58 -7.77 0.24
C MET A 29 -8.22 -7.14 -0.03
N ALA A 30 -7.59 -7.45 -1.16
CA ALA A 30 -6.30 -6.89 -1.52
C ALA A 30 -6.41 -5.40 -1.91
N TRP A 31 -7.56 -4.98 -2.45
CA TRP A 31 -7.76 -3.63 -2.96
C TRP A 31 -7.54 -2.50 -1.93
N PRO A 32 -8.15 -2.52 -0.73
CA PRO A 32 -7.88 -1.52 0.31
C PRO A 32 -6.41 -1.44 0.69
N GLN A 33 -5.71 -2.58 0.74
CA GLN A 33 -4.28 -2.64 1.07
C GLN A 33 -3.45 -1.96 -0.01
N ILE A 34 -3.73 -2.24 -1.29
CA ILE A 34 -3.06 -1.60 -2.44
C ILE A 34 -3.25 -0.08 -2.36
N VAL A 35 -4.47 0.39 -2.09
CA VAL A 35 -4.77 1.82 -2.00
C VAL A 35 -4.02 2.47 -0.85
N VAL A 36 -4.08 1.90 0.36
CA VAL A 36 -3.40 2.45 1.55
C VAL A 36 -1.88 2.50 1.33
N VAL A 37 -1.28 1.42 0.86
CA VAL A 37 0.17 1.36 0.64
C VAL A 37 0.60 2.31 -0.49
N SER A 38 -0.20 2.45 -1.56
CA SER A 38 0.10 3.40 -2.64
C SER A 38 0.02 4.85 -2.17
N VAL A 39 -0.98 5.20 -1.36
CA VAL A 39 -1.11 6.55 -0.78
C VAL A 39 0.07 6.85 0.14
N LEU A 40 0.44 5.91 1.01
CA LEU A 40 1.62 6.06 1.88
C LEU A 40 2.91 6.17 1.05
N GLY A 41 3.06 5.38 0.00
CA GLY A 41 4.21 5.45 -0.91
C GLY A 41 4.31 6.79 -1.64
N SER A 42 3.18 7.36 -2.09
CA SER A 42 3.14 8.69 -2.70
C SER A 42 3.54 9.78 -1.70
N LEU A 43 3.05 9.69 -0.45
CA LEU A 43 3.48 10.57 0.64
C LEU A 43 4.99 10.47 0.90
N CYS A 44 5.57 9.25 0.86
CA CYS A 44 7.01 9.06 0.96
C CYS A 44 7.77 9.77 -0.15
N LEU A 45 7.32 9.66 -1.41
CA LEU A 45 7.97 10.30 -2.55
C LEU A 45 7.96 11.83 -2.46
N ARG A 46 6.90 12.40 -1.88
CA ARG A 46 6.75 13.85 -1.70
C ARG A 46 7.49 14.39 -0.47
N THR A 47 7.76 13.55 0.51
CA THR A 47 8.40 13.96 1.76
C THR A 47 9.89 14.25 1.53
N ARG A 48 10.30 15.51 1.71
CA ARG A 48 11.69 15.95 1.48
C ARG A 48 12.67 15.50 2.56
N THR A 49 12.21 15.40 3.80
CA THR A 49 13.03 15.03 4.97
C THR A 49 12.57 13.69 5.53
N PHE A 50 13.37 12.66 5.27
CA PHE A 50 13.10 11.33 5.79
C PHE A 50 13.57 11.22 7.24
N ASN A 51 12.66 11.44 8.19
CA ASN A 51 12.92 11.31 9.61
C ASN A 51 12.37 9.98 10.16
N TRP A 52 12.95 9.49 11.25
CA TRP A 52 12.49 8.25 11.92
C TRP A 52 11.02 8.33 12.36
N VAL A 53 10.53 9.54 12.70
CA VAL A 53 9.12 9.79 13.04
C VAL A 53 8.21 9.49 11.85
N VAL A 54 8.60 9.91 10.64
CA VAL A 54 7.82 9.65 9.42
C VAL A 54 7.74 8.15 9.15
N TRP A 55 8.86 7.44 9.32
CA TRP A 55 8.89 5.97 9.24
C TRP A 55 7.94 5.30 10.24
N PHE A 56 7.94 5.77 11.49
CA PHE A 56 7.05 5.23 12.52
C PHE A 56 5.57 5.40 12.13
N PHE A 57 5.18 6.56 11.61
CA PHE A 57 3.81 6.78 11.14
C PHE A 57 3.45 5.91 9.94
N ILE A 58 4.34 5.76 8.95
CA ILE A 58 4.09 4.92 7.78
C ILE A 58 3.89 3.46 8.19
N ILE A 59 4.82 2.90 8.95
CA ILE A 59 4.77 1.51 9.41
C ILE A 59 3.56 1.33 10.33
N GLY A 60 3.32 2.26 11.24
CA GLY A 60 2.17 2.26 12.14
C GLY A 60 0.83 2.25 11.40
N SER A 61 0.69 3.05 10.33
CA SER A 61 -0.53 3.05 9.50
C SER A 61 -0.73 1.72 8.75
N ILE A 62 0.34 1.11 8.24
CA ILE A 62 0.26 -0.21 7.60
C ILE A 62 -0.20 -1.25 8.63
N LEU A 63 0.44 -1.30 9.81
CA LEU A 63 0.09 -2.25 10.88
C LEU A 63 -1.35 -2.05 11.38
N ALA A 64 -1.78 -0.80 11.58
CA ALA A 64 -3.14 -0.49 12.01
C ALA A 64 -4.18 -0.97 10.98
N THR A 65 -3.89 -0.86 9.68
CA THR A 65 -4.76 -1.35 8.62
C THR A 65 -4.93 -2.87 8.70
N TYR A 66 -3.84 -3.62 8.88
CA TYR A 66 -3.93 -5.07 9.06
C TYR A 66 -4.65 -5.46 10.36
N LEU A 67 -4.41 -4.75 11.45
CA LEU A 67 -5.08 -5.01 12.72
C LEU A 67 -6.60 -4.80 12.62
N VAL A 68 -7.03 -3.71 11.97
CA VAL A 68 -8.45 -3.45 11.71
C VAL A 68 -9.08 -4.56 10.87
N ILE A 69 -8.39 -5.02 9.82
CA ILE A 69 -8.87 -6.12 8.98
C ILE A 69 -9.07 -7.39 9.83
N ILE A 70 -8.10 -7.76 10.68
CA ILE A 70 -8.18 -8.94 11.55
C ILE A 70 -9.32 -8.80 12.57
N VAL A 71 -9.47 -7.62 13.20
CA VAL A 71 -10.51 -7.38 14.21
C VAL A 71 -11.91 -7.39 13.58
N LEU A 72 -12.07 -6.82 12.38
CA LEU A 72 -13.35 -6.85 11.68
C LEU A 72 -13.73 -8.28 11.28
N ASP A 73 -12.77 -9.09 10.84
CA ASP A 73 -12.99 -10.51 10.54
C ASP A 73 -13.54 -11.26 11.76
N ASP A 74 -12.87 -11.11 12.90
CA ASP A 74 -13.27 -11.75 14.17
C ASP A 74 -14.65 -11.27 14.66
N LEU A 75 -14.94 -9.98 14.50
CA LEU A 75 -16.22 -9.39 14.94
C LEU A 75 -17.41 -9.80 14.06
N PHE A 76 -17.21 -9.90 12.74
CA PHE A 76 -18.28 -10.17 11.79
C PHE A 76 -18.43 -11.66 11.46
N CYS A 77 -17.45 -12.49 11.77
CA CYS A 77 -17.48 -13.94 11.58
C CYS A 77 -17.19 -14.71 12.87
N PRO A 78 -18.01 -14.53 13.93
CA PRO A 78 -17.91 -15.34 15.13
C PRO A 78 -18.20 -16.81 14.78
N ASP A 79 -17.33 -17.71 15.25
CA ASP A 79 -17.29 -19.16 15.01
C ASP A 79 -18.60 -19.81 14.48
N PRO A 80 -18.56 -20.51 13.33
CA PRO A 80 -19.68 -21.31 12.88
C PRO A 80 -19.75 -22.61 13.71
N VAL A 81 -20.73 -22.71 14.60
CA VAL A 81 -21.11 -23.95 15.28
C VAL A 81 -21.60 -25.03 14.29
N GLU A 82 -21.88 -24.67 13.03
CA GLU A 82 -22.25 -25.60 11.96
C GLU A 82 -21.58 -25.26 10.61
N PRO A 83 -21.17 -26.26 9.80
CA PRO A 83 -20.27 -26.09 8.65
C PRO A 83 -20.94 -25.51 7.38
N VAL A 84 -22.02 -24.72 7.49
CA VAL A 84 -22.88 -24.43 6.32
C VAL A 84 -22.67 -23.05 5.69
N VAL A 85 -22.05 -22.08 6.37
CA VAL A 85 -21.60 -20.85 5.70
C VAL A 85 -20.31 -20.41 6.36
N SER A 86 -19.17 -20.99 5.94
CA SER A 86 -17.90 -20.32 6.21
C SER A 86 -18.03 -18.94 5.60
N CYS A 87 -17.97 -17.87 6.40
CA CYS A 87 -17.64 -16.56 5.87
C CYS A 87 -16.53 -16.75 4.84
N GLY A 88 -16.80 -16.44 3.57
CA GLY A 88 -15.96 -16.77 2.40
C GLY A 88 -14.62 -16.04 2.37
N VAL A 89 -14.15 -15.62 3.53
CA VAL A 89 -13.02 -14.73 3.77
C VAL A 89 -12.15 -15.40 4.82
N SER A 90 -11.56 -16.56 4.51
CA SER A 90 -10.41 -16.96 5.31
C SER A 90 -9.29 -15.97 5.00
N ILE A 91 -9.00 -15.06 5.93
CA ILE A 91 -7.88 -14.11 5.82
C ILE A 91 -6.52 -14.83 5.90
N THR A 92 -6.53 -16.04 6.44
CA THR A 92 -5.37 -16.92 6.62
C THR A 92 -4.61 -17.18 5.31
N PRO A 93 -5.24 -17.60 4.18
CA PRO A 93 -4.55 -17.73 2.90
C PRO A 93 -4.10 -16.38 2.28
N THR A 94 -4.76 -15.26 2.60
CA THR A 94 -4.40 -13.93 2.08
C THR A 94 -3.11 -13.41 2.72
N ILE A 95 -2.85 -13.77 3.99
CA ILE A 95 -1.62 -13.39 4.70
C ILE A 95 -0.49 -14.41 4.48
N THR A 96 -0.80 -15.70 4.38
CA THR A 96 0.21 -16.78 4.26
C THR A 96 0.62 -17.09 2.83
N GLY A 97 -0.21 -16.77 1.83
CA GLY A 97 0.06 -17.08 0.43
C GLY A 97 1.00 -16.07 -0.24
N LEU A 98 1.96 -16.53 -1.05
CA LEU A 98 2.87 -15.65 -1.81
C LEU A 98 2.16 -14.78 -2.86
N ARG A 99 1.07 -15.29 -3.46
CA ARG A 99 0.32 -14.64 -4.56
C ARG A 99 -0.23 -13.25 -4.19
N PRO A 100 -0.96 -13.06 -3.08
CA PRO A 100 -1.47 -11.73 -2.69
C PRO A 100 -0.34 -10.73 -2.42
N TRP A 101 0.79 -11.14 -1.84
CA TRP A 101 1.96 -10.27 -1.65
C TRP A 101 2.58 -9.81 -2.98
N LEU A 102 2.70 -10.71 -3.95
CA LEU A 102 3.18 -10.35 -5.29
C LEU A 102 2.21 -9.39 -5.99
N LEU A 103 0.90 -9.62 -5.88
CA LEU A 103 -0.12 -8.75 -6.45
C LEU A 103 -0.11 -7.37 -5.80
N LEU A 104 0.01 -7.29 -4.46
CA LEU A 104 0.21 -6.05 -3.72
C LEU A 104 1.45 -5.31 -4.22
N PHE A 105 2.61 -6.00 -4.27
CA PHE A 105 3.87 -5.41 -4.67
C PHE A 105 3.83 -4.85 -6.10
N VAL A 106 3.40 -5.66 -7.07
CA VAL A 106 3.33 -5.25 -8.48
C VAL A 106 2.36 -4.08 -8.66
N SER A 107 1.20 -4.10 -7.99
CA SER A 107 0.20 -3.03 -8.09
C SER A 107 0.72 -1.72 -7.49
N VAL A 108 1.34 -1.77 -6.32
CA VAL A 108 1.93 -0.60 -5.67
C VAL A 108 3.08 -0.02 -6.51
N VAL A 109 3.97 -0.86 -7.03
CA VAL A 109 5.06 -0.41 -7.90
C VAL A 109 4.50 0.23 -9.17
N ALA A 110 3.54 -0.41 -9.83
CA ALA A 110 2.90 0.12 -11.03
C ALA A 110 2.20 1.47 -10.77
N ALA A 111 1.58 1.64 -9.61
CA ALA A 111 0.92 2.89 -9.21
C ALA A 111 1.93 4.02 -8.92
N LEU A 112 3.06 3.71 -8.28
CA LEU A 112 4.06 4.70 -7.87
C LEU A 112 5.09 5.03 -8.97
N LEU A 113 5.26 4.15 -9.96
CA LEU A 113 6.25 4.30 -11.01
C LEU A 113 6.12 5.63 -11.78
N PRO A 114 4.92 6.07 -12.23
CA PRO A 114 4.80 7.33 -12.97
C PRO A 114 5.22 8.55 -12.14
N GLU A 115 4.85 8.60 -10.86
CA GLU A 115 5.20 9.68 -9.95
C GLU A 115 6.70 9.68 -9.64
N GLY A 116 7.28 8.49 -9.42
CA GLY A 116 8.73 8.33 -9.22
C GLY A 116 9.55 8.77 -10.43
N VAL A 117 9.13 8.37 -11.64
CA VAL A 117 9.76 8.77 -12.91
C VAL A 117 9.64 10.28 -13.11
N TRP A 118 8.47 10.87 -12.83
CA TRP A 118 8.27 12.31 -12.95
C TRP A 118 9.20 13.09 -12.01
N HIS A 119 9.25 12.73 -10.73
CA HIS A 119 10.14 13.39 -9.76
C HIS A 119 11.62 13.21 -10.10
N TYR A 120 12.01 12.05 -10.63
CA TYR A 120 13.36 11.83 -11.12
C TYR A 120 13.68 12.75 -12.31
N PHE A 121 12.75 12.86 -13.26
CA PHE A 121 12.91 13.72 -14.43
C PHE A 121 13.00 15.20 -14.02
N GLU A 122 12.07 15.68 -13.19
CA GLU A 122 12.06 17.04 -12.66
C GLU A 122 13.38 17.38 -11.94
N ARG A 123 13.85 16.47 -11.08
CA ARG A 123 15.10 16.65 -10.32
C ARG A 123 16.34 16.79 -11.20
N ASN A 124 16.43 16.04 -12.29
CA ASN A 124 17.65 16.01 -13.11
C ASN A 124 17.63 17.05 -14.24
N TYR A 125 16.48 17.28 -14.87
CA TYR A 125 16.39 18.16 -16.03
C TYR A 125 15.90 19.57 -15.67
N PHE A 126 15.13 19.71 -14.59
CA PHE A 126 14.59 21.00 -14.13
C PHE A 126 14.90 21.25 -12.65
N PRO A 127 16.19 21.26 -12.26
CA PRO A 127 16.56 21.44 -10.87
C PRO A 127 16.15 22.85 -10.40
N SER A 128 15.21 22.87 -9.47
CA SER A 128 14.82 24.07 -8.73
C SER A 128 16.01 24.71 -8.00
N GLU A 129 15.98 26.04 -7.84
CA GLU A 129 17.07 26.81 -7.22
C GLU A 129 17.42 26.33 -5.79
N TRP A 130 16.42 25.96 -4.99
CA TRP A 130 16.63 25.40 -3.65
C TRP A 130 17.39 24.07 -3.67
N MET A 131 17.22 23.29 -4.73
CA MET A 131 17.88 21.99 -4.89
C MET A 131 19.36 22.14 -5.22
N LYS A 132 19.71 23.17 -5.99
CA LYS A 132 21.12 23.54 -6.25
C LYS A 132 21.82 23.93 -4.95
N VAL A 133 21.17 24.71 -4.09
CA VAL A 133 21.72 25.12 -2.78
C VAL A 133 21.99 23.89 -1.88
N GLN A 134 21.05 22.93 -1.83
CA GLN A 134 21.24 21.71 -1.03
C GLN A 134 22.40 20.83 -1.51
N VAL A 135 22.63 20.75 -2.83
CA VAL A 135 23.76 20.00 -3.38
C VAL A 135 25.08 20.65 -2.97
N VAL A 136 25.17 21.98 -3.06
CA VAL A 136 26.36 22.74 -2.64
C VAL A 136 26.60 22.60 -1.13
N GLU A 137 25.55 22.67 -0.32
CA GLU A 137 25.65 22.53 1.14
C GLU A 137 26.13 21.12 1.55
N LYS A 138 25.60 20.07 0.90
CA LYS A 138 26.06 18.69 1.12
C LYS A 138 27.51 18.49 0.70
N GLN A 139 27.94 19.07 -0.43
CA GLN A 139 29.34 19.00 -0.87
C GLN A 139 30.27 19.66 0.15
N LYS A 140 29.93 20.86 0.64
CA LYS A 140 30.72 21.57 1.66
C LYS A 140 30.81 20.78 2.97
N GLY A 141 29.71 20.17 3.42
CA GLY A 141 29.72 19.32 4.61
C GLY A 141 30.66 18.11 4.47
N LEU A 142 30.71 17.50 3.27
CA LEU A 142 31.60 16.38 2.97
C LEU A 142 33.08 16.80 2.93
N GLU A 143 33.38 17.98 2.40
CA GLU A 143 34.74 18.54 2.38
C GLU A 143 35.25 18.84 3.79
N VAL A 144 34.42 19.38 4.67
CA VAL A 144 34.76 19.62 6.08
C VAL A 144 35.01 18.30 6.82
N LEU A 145 34.23 17.26 6.53
CA LEU A 145 34.47 15.93 7.10
C LEU A 145 35.79 15.35 6.58
N ARG A 146 36.08 15.48 5.28
CA ARG A 146 37.34 15.00 4.69
C ARG A 146 38.56 15.66 5.33
N THR A 147 38.55 16.98 5.58
CA THR A 147 39.69 17.69 6.17
C THR A 147 39.90 17.41 7.65
N ARG A 148 38.89 16.91 8.38
CA ARG A 148 39.03 16.48 9.79
C ARG A 148 39.57 15.06 9.97
N PHE A 149 39.53 14.24 8.92
CA PHE A 149 39.95 12.83 8.96
C PHE A 149 41.25 12.55 8.16
N GLN A 150 41.96 13.60 7.71
CA GLN A 150 43.34 13.53 7.20
C GLN A 150 44.31 14.05 8.25
#